data_AF-A0A958H387-F1
#
_entry.id   AF-A0A958H387-F1
#
_cell.length_a   1.000
_cell.length_b   1.000
_cell.length_c   1.000
_cell.angle_alpha   90.00
_cell.angle_beta   90.00
_cell.angle_gamma   90.00
#
_symmetry.space_group_name_H-M   'P 1'
#
loop_
_entity.id
_entity.type
_entity.pdbx_description
1 polymer ?
#
loop_
_entity_poly.entity_id
_entity_poly.type
_entity_poly.pdbx_seq_one_letter_code
_entity_poly.pdbx_strand_id
1 'polypeptide(L)'
;MFKFWWQKPDQPDPVESPEAKVSQEQIQPFIQQLYEDEALTRALTDETAKILLDWGQTQLEQLATGPAPTDLETTTANLRRVLLSINRLVEKRAELTDSELVKQLLRLAEQSMPLAAPDIASQDQP
;
A
#
# COMPACT_ATOMS: atom_id res chain seq x y z
N MET A 1 34.90 19.25 51.77
CA MET A 1 34.65 19.29 50.31
C MET A 1 34.66 17.86 49.78
N PHE A 2 33.49 17.26 49.59
CA PHE A 2 33.35 15.94 48.97
C PHE A 2 32.83 16.13 47.54
N LYS A 3 33.66 15.80 46.53
CA LYS A 3 33.25 15.74 45.13
C LYS A 3 32.59 14.37 44.90
N PHE A 4 31.26 14.34 44.89
CA PHE A 4 30.50 13.19 44.42
C PHE A 4 30.58 13.15 42.89
N TRP A 5 31.33 12.18 42.36
CA TRP A 5 31.27 11.80 40.94
C TRP A 5 30.04 10.92 40.74
N TRP A 6 29.04 11.42 40.02
CA TRP A 6 27.89 10.63 39.58
C TRP A 6 28.26 9.97 38.25
N GLN A 7 28.52 8.67 38.30
CA GLN A 7 28.77 7.84 37.12
C GLN A 7 27.42 7.61 36.43
N LYS A 8 27.22 8.22 35.27
CA LYS A 8 26.02 7.95 34.45
C LYS A 8 26.02 6.46 34.10
N PRO A 9 24.94 5.72 34.38
CA PRO A 9 24.84 4.33 33.92
C PRO A 9 24.95 4.31 32.39
N ASP A 10 25.69 3.33 31.89
CA ASP A 10 25.79 2.93 30.48
C ASP A 10 24.42 3.08 29.82
N GLN A 11 24.23 4.15 29.05
CA GLN A 11 23.13 4.17 28.09
C GLN A 11 23.57 3.21 26.99
N PRO A 12 22.88 2.07 26.76
CA PRO A 12 23.14 1.29 25.58
C PRO A 12 22.94 2.22 24.38
N ASP A 13 23.93 2.26 23.49
CA ASP A 13 23.85 3.01 22.25
C ASP A 13 22.48 2.73 21.59
N PRO A 14 21.79 3.76 21.06
CA PRO A 14 20.55 3.54 20.34
C PRO A 14 20.88 2.56 19.21
N VAL A 15 20.32 1.36 19.31
CA VAL A 15 20.42 0.36 18.25
C VAL A 15 19.70 1.00 17.07
N GLU A 16 20.46 1.59 16.14
CA GLU A 16 19.98 1.94 14.80
C GLU A 16 19.51 0.63 14.19
N SER A 17 18.26 0.25 14.48
CA SER A 17 17.57 -0.78 13.76
C SER A 17 17.46 -0.23 12.35
N PRO A 18 18.19 -0.77 11.36
CA PRO A 18 18.03 -0.29 10.01
C PRO A 18 16.55 -0.48 9.68
N GLU A 19 15.83 0.62 9.47
CA GLU A 19 14.47 0.57 8.94
C GLU A 19 14.56 -0.23 7.65
N ALA A 20 14.20 -1.51 7.72
CA ALA A 20 14.34 -2.41 6.61
C ALA A 20 13.46 -1.84 5.51
N LYS A 21 14.05 -1.40 4.40
CA LYS A 21 13.30 -1.00 3.21
C LYS A 21 12.99 -2.25 2.42
N VAL A 22 11.81 -2.29 1.80
CA VAL A 22 11.52 -3.34 0.83
C VAL A 22 12.41 -3.10 -0.39
N SER A 23 13.14 -4.12 -0.82
CA SER A 23 13.96 -4.01 -2.02
C SER A 23 13.10 -4.17 -3.29
N GLN A 24 13.57 -3.60 -4.40
CA GLN A 24 12.94 -3.79 -5.71
C GLN A 24 12.84 -5.29 -6.09
N GLU A 25 13.84 -6.09 -5.71
CA GLU A 25 13.85 -7.53 -5.94
C GLU A 25 12.70 -8.25 -5.20
N GLN A 26 12.28 -7.75 -4.04
CA GLN A 26 11.14 -8.29 -3.29
C GLN A 26 9.79 -7.92 -3.91
N ILE A 27 9.69 -6.79 -4.60
CA ILE A 27 8.45 -6.33 -5.24
C ILE A 27 8.23 -6.98 -6.62
N GLN A 28 9.31 -7.26 -7.36
CA GLN A 28 9.24 -7.75 -8.74
C GLN A 28 8.30 -8.95 -8.96
N PRO A 29 8.27 -9.98 -8.08
CA PRO A 29 7.34 -11.11 -8.24
C PRO A 29 5.88 -10.69 -8.18
N PHE A 30 5.54 -9.69 -7.36
CA PHE A 30 4.16 -9.20 -7.24
C PHE A 30 3.74 -8.37 -8.44
N ILE A 31 4.67 -7.60 -9.03
CA ILE A 31 4.42 -6.91 -10.32
C ILE A 31 4.17 -7.95 -11.41
N GLN A 32 4.97 -9.01 -11.48
CA GLN A 32 4.75 -10.07 -12.46
C GLN A 32 3.37 -10.73 -12.27
N GLN A 33 3.01 -11.11 -11.04
CA GLN A 33 1.70 -11.67 -10.72
C GLN A 33 0.54 -10.73 -11.08
N LEU A 34 0.73 -9.42 -10.95
CA LEU A 34 -0.25 -8.40 -11.34
C LEU A 34 -0.56 -8.46 -12.84
N TYR A 35 0.46 -8.57 -13.69
CA TYR A 35 0.30 -8.67 -15.15
C TYR A 35 -0.18 -10.04 -15.62
N GLU A 36 0.08 -11.11 -14.86
CA GLU A 36 -0.39 -12.47 -15.16
C GLU A 36 -1.86 -12.72 -14.73
N ASP A 37 -2.44 -11.87 -13.88
CA ASP A 37 -3.80 -12.04 -13.41
C ASP A 37 -4.85 -11.48 -14.39
N GLU A 38 -5.28 -12.34 -15.32
CA GLU A 38 -6.35 -12.01 -16.28
C GLU A 38 -7.66 -11.56 -15.60
N ALA A 39 -7.92 -11.95 -14.35
CA ALA A 39 -9.12 -11.52 -13.64
C ALA A 39 -9.17 -10.01 -13.39
N LEU A 40 -8.02 -9.32 -13.43
CA LEU A 40 -7.94 -7.86 -13.29
C LEU A 40 -8.37 -7.11 -14.54
N THR A 41 -8.27 -7.74 -15.71
CA THR A 41 -8.43 -7.05 -17.01
C THR A 41 -9.57 -7.61 -17.86
N ARG A 42 -10.07 -8.82 -17.59
CA ARG A 42 -11.04 -9.54 -18.44
C ARG A 42 -12.31 -8.78 -18.86
N ALA A 43 -12.73 -7.77 -18.09
CA ALA A 43 -13.96 -7.01 -18.32
C ALA A 43 -13.70 -5.56 -18.74
N LEU A 44 -12.43 -5.21 -18.98
CA LEU A 44 -12.00 -3.87 -19.33
C LEU A 44 -11.59 -3.82 -20.81
N THR A 45 -11.68 -2.63 -21.41
CA THR A 45 -11.00 -2.36 -22.67
C THR A 45 -9.50 -2.36 -22.46
N ASP A 46 -8.71 -2.65 -23.49
CA ASP A 46 -7.24 -2.68 -23.41
C ASP A 46 -6.65 -1.39 -22.80
N GLU A 47 -7.19 -0.23 -23.18
CA GLU A 47 -6.77 1.06 -22.64
C GLU A 47 -7.07 1.19 -21.13
N THR A 48 -8.27 0.79 -20.70
CA THR A 48 -8.66 0.88 -19.28
C THR A 48 -7.89 -0.15 -18.44
N ALA A 49 -7.69 -1.36 -18.98
CA ALA A 49 -6.89 -2.41 -18.37
C ALA A 49 -5.45 -1.93 -18.15
N LYS A 50 -4.85 -1.30 -19.15
CA LYS A 50 -3.51 -0.72 -19.04
C LYS A 50 -3.42 0.32 -17.94
N ILE A 51 -4.35 1.28 -17.89
CA ILE A 51 -4.37 2.31 -16.84
C ILE A 51 -4.46 1.67 -15.44
N LEU A 52 -5.30 0.65 -15.28
CA LEU A 52 -5.47 -0.04 -14.00
C LEU A 52 -4.19 -0.80 -13.57
N LEU A 53 -3.54 -1.49 -14.50
CA LEU A 53 -2.29 -2.21 -14.24
C LEU A 53 -1.13 -1.25 -13.94
N ASP A 54 -0.98 -0.18 -14.73
CA ASP A 54 0.07 0.83 -14.53
C ASP A 54 -0.10 1.52 -13.16
N TRP A 55 -1.34 1.79 -12.73
CA TRP A 55 -1.62 2.28 -11.38
C TRP A 55 -1.22 1.25 -10.31
N GLY A 56 -1.61 -0.02 -10.47
CA GLY A 56 -1.23 -1.10 -9.55
C GLY A 56 0.29 -1.27 -9.42
N GLN A 57 1.02 -1.23 -10.53
CA GLN A 57 2.49 -1.25 -10.53
C GLN A 57 3.05 -0.05 -9.76
N THR A 58 2.55 1.16 -10.01
CA THR A 58 2.99 2.37 -9.31
C THR A 58 2.80 2.24 -7.79
N GLN A 59 1.70 1.64 -7.33
CA GLN A 59 1.48 1.38 -5.90
C GLN A 59 2.49 0.39 -5.33
N LEU A 60 2.82 -0.68 -6.06
CA LEU A 60 3.85 -1.64 -5.65
C LEU A 60 5.25 -1.02 -5.59
N GLU A 61 5.60 -0.19 -6.57
CA GLU A 61 6.89 0.53 -6.59
C GLU A 61 7.02 1.52 -5.44
N GLN A 62 5.91 2.15 -5.03
CA GLN A 62 5.88 3.03 -3.85
C GLN A 62 6.23 2.27 -2.56
N LEU A 63 5.88 0.98 -2.44
CA LEU A 63 6.27 0.15 -1.28
C LEU A 63 7.79 -0.05 -1.17
N ALA A 64 8.53 0.00 -2.29
CA ALA A 64 9.99 -0.07 -2.29
C ALA A 64 10.68 1.26 -1.92
N THR A 65 9.95 2.37 -1.99
CA THR A 65 10.49 3.70 -1.67
C THR A 65 10.09 4.18 -0.26
N GLY A 66 8.99 3.65 0.27
CA GLY A 66 8.51 3.93 1.63
C GLY A 66 9.09 3.02 2.73
N PRO A 67 8.64 3.22 3.98
CA PRO A 67 8.92 2.29 5.08
C PRO A 67 8.37 0.90 4.73
N ALA A 68 9.11 -0.17 5.03
CA ALA A 68 8.58 -1.49 4.73
C ALA A 68 7.29 -1.74 5.51
N PRO A 69 6.23 -2.22 4.83
CA PRO A 69 5.06 -2.69 5.52
C PRO A 69 5.46 -3.86 6.43
N THR A 70 4.75 -3.99 7.56
CA THR A 70 4.94 -5.12 8.48
C THR A 70 4.72 -6.47 7.79
N ASP A 71 3.84 -6.49 6.78
CA ASP A 71 3.54 -7.67 5.98
C ASP A 71 3.32 -7.27 4.51
N LEU A 72 4.35 -7.53 3.70
CA LEU A 72 4.33 -7.23 2.27
C LEU A 72 3.27 -8.06 1.53
N GLU A 73 3.13 -9.35 1.84
CA GLU A 73 2.18 -10.24 1.18
C GLU A 73 0.73 -9.81 1.45
N THR A 74 0.41 -9.46 2.70
CA THR A 74 -0.91 -8.93 3.04
C THR A 74 -1.18 -7.61 2.31
N THR A 75 -0.17 -6.73 2.22
CA THR A 75 -0.29 -5.45 1.52
C THR A 75 -0.57 -5.64 0.02
N THR A 76 0.19 -6.51 -0.65
CA THR A 76 -0.01 -6.80 -2.08
C THR A 76 -1.33 -7.54 -2.35
N ALA A 77 -1.74 -8.46 -1.47
CA ALA A 77 -3.04 -9.10 -1.54
C ALA A 77 -4.20 -8.10 -1.41
N ASN A 78 -4.08 -7.11 -0.53
CA ASN A 78 -5.07 -6.04 -0.39
C ASN A 78 -5.14 -5.16 -1.64
N LEU A 79 -3.99 -4.79 -2.22
CA LEU A 79 -3.95 -4.05 -3.48
C LEU A 79 -4.67 -4.82 -4.60
N ARG A 80 -4.42 -6.12 -4.74
CA ARG A 80 -5.12 -6.96 -5.72
C ARG A 80 -6.63 -6.98 -5.52
N ARG A 81 -7.12 -7.03 -4.27
CA ARG A 81 -8.56 -6.96 -3.96
C ARG A 81 -9.17 -5.62 -4.37
N VAL A 82 -8.45 -4.52 -4.18
CA VAL A 82 -8.89 -3.18 -4.61
C VAL A 82 -8.99 -3.14 -6.13
N LEU A 83 -7.96 -3.58 -6.85
CA LEU A 83 -7.98 -3.62 -8.33
C LEU A 83 -9.13 -4.47 -8.89
N LEU A 84 -9.37 -5.65 -8.31
CA LEU A 84 -10.53 -6.49 -8.67
C LEU A 84 -11.86 -5.77 -8.41
N SER A 85 -11.95 -4.98 -7.33
CA SER A 85 -13.15 -4.22 -6.99
C SER A 85 -13.36 -3.05 -7.96
N ILE A 86 -12.29 -2.38 -8.39
CA ILE A 86 -12.34 -1.36 -9.47
C ILE A 86 -12.85 -2.01 -10.76
N ASN A 87 -12.26 -3.13 -11.19
CA ASN A 87 -12.67 -3.84 -12.40
C ASN A 87 -14.18 -4.17 -12.38
N ARG A 88 -14.66 -4.78 -11.28
CA ARG A 88 -16.08 -5.10 -11.09
C ARG A 88 -16.98 -3.88 -11.08
N LEU A 89 -16.52 -2.75 -10.54
CA LEU A 89 -17.28 -1.51 -10.52
C LEU A 89 -17.41 -0.92 -11.92
N VAL A 90 -16.33 -0.94 -12.71
CA VAL A 90 -16.33 -0.47 -14.10
C VAL A 90 -17.27 -1.32 -14.95
N GLU A 91 -17.24 -2.64 -14.80
CA GLU A 91 -18.14 -3.58 -15.49
C GLU A 91 -19.62 -3.25 -15.23
N LYS A 92 -19.97 -2.98 -13.97
CA LYS A 92 -21.36 -2.71 -13.56
C LYS A 92 -21.79 -1.26 -13.72
N ARG A 93 -20.88 -0.35 -14.04
CA ARG A 93 -21.10 1.10 -14.05
C ARG A 93 -22.37 1.50 -14.82
N ALA A 94 -22.63 0.88 -15.97
CA ALA A 94 -23.77 1.21 -16.83
C ALA A 94 -25.14 0.85 -16.21
N GLU A 95 -25.15 -0.06 -15.24
CA GLU A 95 -26.36 -0.56 -14.57
C GLU A 95 -26.64 0.12 -13.23
N LEU A 96 -25.68 0.89 -12.71
CA LEU A 96 -25.79 1.55 -11.41
C LEU A 96 -26.46 2.92 -11.53
N THR A 97 -27.33 3.23 -10.58
CA THR A 97 -27.74 4.62 -10.34
C THR A 97 -26.59 5.43 -9.72
N ASP A 98 -26.63 6.75 -9.83
CA ASP A 98 -25.61 7.64 -9.22
C ASP A 98 -25.44 7.37 -7.72
N SER A 99 -26.55 7.11 -7.01
CA SER A 99 -26.53 6.83 -5.57
C SER A 99 -25.83 5.51 -5.23
N GLU A 100 -25.95 4.50 -6.10
CA GLU A 100 -25.30 3.21 -5.93
C GLU A 100 -23.82 3.30 -6.29
N LEU A 101 -23.49 4.03 -7.36
CA LEU A 101 -22.11 4.29 -7.75
C LEU A 101 -21.34 4.97 -6.59
N VAL A 102 -21.90 6.02 -5.99
CA VAL A 102 -21.29 6.68 -4.83
C VAL A 102 -21.07 5.72 -3.67
N LYS A 103 -22.06 4.87 -3.35
CA LYS A 103 -21.91 3.85 -2.29
C LYS A 103 -20.79 2.86 -2.59
N GLN A 104 -20.64 2.43 -3.83
CA GLN A 104 -19.56 1.51 -4.22
C GLN A 104 -18.19 2.20 -4.16
N LEU A 105 -18.09 3.46 -4.58
CA LEU A 105 -16.85 4.24 -4.49
C LEU A 105 -16.43 4.47 -3.03
N LEU A 106 -17.39 4.75 -2.13
CA LEU A 106 -17.11 4.88 -0.69
C LEU A 106 -16.56 3.57 -0.11
N ARG A 107 -17.18 2.43 -0.44
CA ARG A 107 -16.69 1.10 -0.01
C ARG A 107 -15.30 0.81 -0.55
N LEU A 108 -15.01 1.22 -1.78
CA LEU A 108 -13.71 1.05 -2.40
C LEU A 108 -12.64 1.88 -1.68
N ALA A 109 -12.97 3.11 -1.29
CA ALA A 109 -12.10 3.96 -0.49
C ALA A 109 -11.84 3.38 0.91
N GLU A 110 -12.87 2.81 1.56
CA GLU A 110 -12.70 2.10 2.85
C GLU A 110 -11.77 0.89 2.71
N GLN A 111 -11.90 0.12 1.62
CA GLN A 111 -11.05 -1.03 1.33
C GLN A 111 -9.61 -0.66 1.00
N SER A 112 -9.35 0.55 0.51
CA SER A 112 -8.01 1.03 0.21
C SER A 112 -7.31 1.68 1.40
N MET A 113 -8.01 1.99 2.50
CA MET A 113 -7.39 2.55 3.70
C MET A 113 -6.19 1.74 4.24
N PRO A 114 -6.21 0.39 4.26
CA PRO A 114 -5.05 -0.39 4.67
C PRO A 114 -3.81 -0.22 3.77
N LEU A 115 -3.98 0.33 2.56
CA LEU A 115 -2.89 0.64 1.63
C LEU A 115 -2.36 2.08 1.83
N ALA A 116 -3.13 2.94 2.48
CA ALA A 116 -2.89 4.39 2.55
C ALA A 116 -1.91 4.81 3.67
N ALA A 117 -1.25 3.90 4.37
CA ALA A 117 -0.28 4.25 5.41
C ALA A 117 0.91 3.28 5.42
N PRO A 118 2.12 3.81 5.64
CA PRO A 118 2.44 4.26 6.99
C PRO A 118 2.82 5.75 7.08
N ASP A 119 2.15 6.44 8.00
CA ASP A 119 2.64 7.64 8.71
C ASP A 119 2.37 9.06 8.15
N ILE A 120 1.10 9.50 8.17
CA ILE A 120 0.76 10.94 8.31
C ILE A 120 0.45 11.29 9.78
N ALA A 121 0.31 10.29 10.65
CA ALA A 121 -0.09 10.50 12.04
C ALA A 121 1.03 11.04 12.96
N SER A 122 2.31 10.99 12.55
CA SER A 122 3.44 11.45 13.38
C SER A 122 3.99 12.84 13.08
N GLN A 123 3.41 13.61 12.15
CA GLN A 123 3.88 14.99 11.86
C GLN A 123 3.17 16.11 12.62
N ASP A 124 2.35 15.80 13.63
CA ASP A 124 1.65 16.80 14.45
C ASP A 124 1.92 16.57 15.95
N GLN A 125 3.19 16.67 16.36
CA GLN A 125 3.54 16.98 17.75
C GLN A 125 4.26 18.34 17.79
N PRO A 126 3.68 19.35 18.46
CA PRO A 126 4.24 20.70 18.56
C PRO A 126 5.47 20.80 19.46
#